data_AF-A0AAD4SR43-F1
#
_entry.id   AF-A0AAD4SR43-F1
#
_cell.length_a   1.000
_cell.length_b   1.000
_cell.length_c   1.000
_cell.angle_alpha   90.00
_cell.angle_beta   90.00
_cell.angle_gamma   90.00
#
_symmetry.space_group_name_H-M   'P 1'
#
loop_
_entity.id
_entity.type
_entity.pdbx_description
1 polymer ?
#
loop_
_entity_poly.entity_id
_entity_poly.type
_entity_poly.pdbx_seq_one_letter_code
_entity_poly.pdbx_strand_id
1 'polypeptide(L)'
;MFSVSLRLRPQIHRLPINLNSKSSLNKPFISTMTTTNPKMEEKREQENHSKNSTILSSKVEKMQGILDEDSTGGWDKCWEQGLTPWDLGQPTPVLLQLLDKETLPKGRVLVPGCGAGHDVIAIANPERYVVGLELSENAIKRAREISSSSPNAKCFEFIETDFFTWRPTELFDLIFDYTFFCAIEPRMRASWGTQIHELLKPDGELITLMFPTDDRDGGPPYKVSVADYEEVLHPWGFKATSILDNELAVGRRKGCEKLGRWKRCLNHSQL
;
A
#
# COMPACT_ATOMS: atom_id res chain seq x y z
N MET A 1 -66.63 -2.64 5.26
CA MET A 1 -66.60 -1.69 6.39
C MET A 1 -65.15 -1.21 6.50
N PHE A 2 -64.91 0.12 6.40
CA PHE A 2 -63.63 0.86 6.36
C PHE A 2 -62.77 0.59 5.10
N SER A 3 -62.55 1.45 4.09
CA SER A 3 -62.51 2.91 3.84
C SER A 3 -61.23 3.65 4.25
N VAL A 4 -60.66 4.39 3.28
CA VAL A 4 -59.70 5.54 3.35
C VAL A 4 -58.20 5.17 3.48
N SER A 5 -57.19 5.73 2.78
CA SER A 5 -57.06 6.72 1.69
C SER A 5 -55.67 6.60 1.03
N LEU A 6 -55.56 6.97 -0.25
CA LEU A 6 -54.31 7.33 -0.92
C LEU A 6 -53.76 8.67 -0.38
N ARG A 7 -52.43 8.82 -0.31
CA ARG A 7 -51.77 10.15 -0.34
C ARG A 7 -50.65 10.22 -1.38
N LEU A 8 -50.60 11.40 -1.97
CA LEU A 8 -49.94 11.87 -3.19
C LEU A 8 -48.41 12.05 -3.05
N ARG A 9 -47.73 11.96 -4.19
CA ARG A 9 -46.32 12.36 -4.42
C ARG A 9 -46.21 13.90 -4.55
N PRO A 10 -45.07 14.53 -4.18
CA PRO A 10 -44.83 15.94 -4.47
C PRO A 10 -44.28 16.16 -5.89
N GLN A 11 -44.81 17.19 -6.57
CA GLN A 11 -44.28 17.76 -7.81
C GLN A 11 -43.13 18.75 -7.50
N ILE A 12 -42.10 18.73 -8.34
CA ILE A 12 -41.00 19.70 -8.34
C ILE A 12 -41.36 20.84 -9.29
N HIS A 13 -41.53 22.06 -8.75
CA HIS A 13 -41.70 23.28 -9.53
C HIS A 13 -40.35 23.80 -10.05
N ARG A 14 -40.26 24.00 -11.37
CA ARG A 14 -39.21 24.76 -12.04
C ARG A 14 -39.47 26.27 -11.88
N LEU A 15 -38.45 27.03 -11.49
CA LEU A 15 -38.46 28.50 -11.57
C LEU A 15 -37.81 28.98 -12.88
N PRO A 16 -38.28 30.08 -13.49
CA PRO A 16 -37.73 30.61 -14.73
C PRO A 16 -36.54 31.55 -14.47
N ILE A 17 -35.51 31.46 -15.32
CA ILE A 17 -34.38 32.40 -15.39
C ILE A 17 -34.76 33.52 -16.36
N ASN A 18 -34.65 34.77 -15.90
CA ASN A 18 -34.92 35.97 -16.69
C ASN A 18 -33.61 36.53 -17.29
N LEU A 19 -33.67 36.95 -18.55
CA LEU A 19 -32.58 37.51 -19.37
C LEU A 19 -32.63 39.05 -19.36
N ASN A 20 -31.44 39.67 -19.54
CA ASN A 20 -31.16 41.08 -19.87
C ASN A 20 -31.36 42.13 -18.74
N SER A 21 -30.51 43.15 -18.52
CA SER A 21 -29.49 43.82 -19.35
C SER A 21 -28.59 44.78 -18.54
N LYS A 22 -27.42 45.14 -19.13
CA LYS A 22 -26.57 46.36 -18.93
C LYS A 22 -25.84 46.51 -17.58
N SER A 23 -24.59 46.97 -17.46
CA SER A 23 -23.53 47.41 -18.39
C SER A 23 -22.29 47.78 -17.57
N SER A 24 -21.13 47.77 -18.22
CA SER A 24 -19.91 48.57 -17.97
C SER A 24 -18.69 47.91 -17.32
N LEU A 25 -17.56 48.26 -17.95
CA LEU A 25 -16.14 48.11 -17.56
C LEU A 25 -15.41 46.88 -18.10
N ASN A 26 -15.09 46.98 -19.39
CA ASN A 26 -13.89 46.38 -20.00
C ASN A 26 -12.64 46.70 -19.16
N LYS A 27 -11.97 45.67 -18.66
CA LYS A 27 -10.54 45.71 -18.33
C LYS A 27 -9.82 44.68 -19.20
N PRO A 28 -8.66 45.01 -19.79
CA PRO A 28 -7.97 44.12 -20.70
C PRO A 28 -7.44 42.90 -19.93
N PHE A 29 -7.63 41.72 -20.51
CA PHE A 29 -7.02 40.48 -20.06
C PHE A 29 -5.53 40.53 -20.40
N ILE A 30 -4.69 40.93 -19.44
CA ILE A 30 -3.24 40.72 -19.55
C ILE A 30 -3.00 39.25 -19.22
N SER A 31 -2.85 38.43 -20.26
CA SER A 31 -2.17 37.15 -20.13
C SER A 31 -0.70 37.47 -19.86
N THR A 32 -0.31 37.49 -18.59
CA THR A 32 1.10 37.30 -18.24
C THR A 32 1.41 35.84 -18.49
N MET A 33 1.86 35.52 -19.71
CA MET A 33 2.74 34.37 -19.89
C MET A 33 4.02 34.69 -19.13
N THR A 34 4.10 34.22 -17.88
CA THR A 34 5.40 34.04 -17.24
C THR A 34 6.08 32.91 -17.99
N THR A 35 6.88 33.27 -18.99
CA THR A 35 7.84 32.36 -19.61
C THR A 35 8.89 32.07 -18.54
N THR A 36 8.62 31.07 -17.70
CA THR A 36 9.65 30.53 -16.82
C THR A 36 10.72 29.91 -17.72
N ASN A 37 11.97 30.32 -17.49
CA ASN A 37 13.09 29.82 -18.28
C ASN A 37 13.27 28.33 -17.95
N PRO A 38 13.11 27.40 -18.91
CA PRO A 38 13.11 25.95 -18.63
C PRO A 38 14.35 25.50 -17.86
N LYS A 39 15.50 26.15 -18.14
CA LYS A 39 16.78 25.88 -17.45
C LYS A 39 16.79 26.27 -15.97
N MET A 40 16.01 27.27 -15.55
CA MET A 40 15.88 27.62 -14.12
C MET A 40 14.91 26.69 -13.39
N GLU A 41 13.86 26.21 -14.05
CA GLU A 41 12.95 25.20 -13.49
C GLU A 41 13.66 23.86 -13.31
N GLU A 42 14.37 23.37 -14.35
CA GLU A 42 15.19 22.15 -14.26
C GLU A 42 16.21 22.23 -13.12
N LYS A 43 16.89 23.39 -12.96
CA LYS A 43 17.87 23.57 -11.89
C LYS A 43 17.22 23.56 -10.49
N ARG A 44 16.05 24.17 -10.33
CA ARG A 44 15.28 24.15 -9.08
C ARG A 44 14.75 22.76 -8.75
N GLU A 45 14.28 22.02 -9.75
CA GLU A 45 13.84 20.63 -9.60
C GLU A 45 14.99 19.71 -9.20
N GLN A 46 16.16 19.85 -9.82
CA GLN A 46 17.37 19.11 -9.46
C GLN A 46 17.85 19.44 -8.05
N GLU A 47 17.86 20.71 -7.65
CA GLU A 47 18.25 21.14 -6.29
C GLU A 47 17.26 20.63 -5.23
N ASN A 48 15.95 20.65 -5.51
CA ASN A 48 14.92 20.10 -4.62
C ASN A 48 15.02 18.57 -4.52
N HIS A 49 15.25 17.89 -5.63
CA HIS A 49 15.45 16.43 -5.66
C HIS A 49 16.68 16.01 -4.83
N SER A 50 17.79 16.74 -5.00
CA SER A 50 19.03 16.50 -4.24
C SER A 50 18.82 16.71 -2.73
N LYS A 51 18.20 17.81 -2.31
CA LYS A 51 17.88 18.07 -0.89
C LYS A 51 16.96 17.02 -0.28
N ASN A 52 15.90 16.63 -0.99
CA ASN A 52 14.98 15.59 -0.53
C ASN A 52 15.67 14.23 -0.40
N SER A 53 16.57 13.89 -1.32
CA SER A 53 17.38 12.67 -1.26
C SER A 53 18.24 12.64 0.00
N THR A 54 18.96 13.74 0.30
CA THR A 54 19.81 13.86 1.50
C THR A 54 19.01 13.73 2.79
N ILE A 55 17.86 14.41 2.90
CA ILE A 55 17.00 14.32 4.08
C ILE A 55 16.51 12.89 4.29
N LEU A 56 16.07 12.22 3.21
CA LEU A 56 15.56 10.86 3.32
C LEU A 56 16.67 9.85 3.64
N SER A 57 17.89 10.02 3.11
CA SER A 57 19.05 9.22 3.53
C SER A 57 19.33 9.37 5.03
N SER A 58 19.34 10.62 5.54
CA SER A 58 19.52 10.87 6.97
C SER A 58 18.42 10.24 7.84
N LYS A 59 17.17 10.20 7.36
CA LYS A 59 16.09 9.51 8.07
C LYS A 59 16.29 7.99 8.09
N VAL A 60 16.76 7.40 7.00
CA VAL A 60 17.05 5.95 6.92
C VAL A 60 18.17 5.57 7.88
N GLU A 61 19.26 6.34 7.92
CA GLU A 61 20.39 6.09 8.84
C GLU A 61 19.94 6.16 10.31
N LYS A 62 19.13 7.16 10.68
CA LYS A 62 18.58 7.27 12.03
C LYS A 62 17.67 6.09 12.39
N MET A 63 16.83 5.66 11.43
CA MET A 63 15.94 4.53 11.61
C MET A 63 16.75 3.26 11.86
N GLN A 64 17.78 3.01 11.04
CA GLN A 64 18.68 1.87 11.20
C GLN A 64 19.37 1.88 12.57
N GLY A 65 19.86 3.04 13.03
CA GLY A 65 20.43 3.16 14.37
C GLY A 65 19.46 2.77 15.50
N ILE A 66 18.18 3.16 15.41
CA ILE A 66 17.16 2.75 16.39
C ILE A 66 16.93 1.24 16.35
N LEU A 67 16.89 0.64 15.16
CA LEU A 67 16.64 -0.79 14.97
C LEU A 67 17.82 -1.65 15.41
N ASP A 68 19.05 -1.17 15.23
CA ASP A 68 20.27 -1.84 15.70
C ASP A 68 20.37 -1.84 17.24
N GLU A 69 19.90 -0.79 17.90
CA GLU A 69 19.90 -0.66 19.37
C GLU A 69 18.80 -1.49 20.05
N ASP A 70 17.64 -1.65 19.41
CA ASP A 70 16.48 -2.35 19.97
C ASP A 70 15.79 -3.23 18.93
N SER A 71 16.29 -4.46 18.80
CA SER A 71 15.75 -5.47 17.88
C SER A 71 14.29 -5.88 18.13
N THR A 72 13.70 -5.55 19.29
CA THR A 72 12.33 -5.97 19.65
C THR A 72 11.31 -4.84 19.58
N GLY A 73 11.68 -3.63 20.00
CA GLY A 73 10.80 -2.45 20.05
C GLY A 73 11.18 -1.34 19.08
N GLY A 74 12.26 -1.50 18.30
CA GLY A 74 12.80 -0.45 17.45
C GLY A 74 11.82 0.07 16.39
N TRP A 75 10.99 -0.80 15.82
CA TRP A 75 9.96 -0.39 14.85
C TRP A 75 8.90 0.52 15.48
N ASP A 76 8.41 0.18 16.66
CA ASP A 76 7.42 0.99 17.37
C ASP A 76 8.01 2.35 17.80
N LYS A 77 9.27 2.38 18.25
CA LYS A 77 10.01 3.62 18.50
C LYS A 77 10.15 4.50 17.26
N CYS A 78 10.37 3.91 16.08
CA CYS A 78 10.41 4.67 14.84
C CYS A 78 9.05 5.34 14.56
N TRP A 79 7.94 4.64 14.79
CA TRP A 79 6.59 5.21 14.68
C TRP A 79 6.33 6.31 15.71
N GLU A 80 6.69 6.09 16.98
CA GLU A 80 6.59 7.08 18.07
C GLU A 80 7.32 8.39 17.70
N GLN A 81 8.51 8.28 17.10
CA GLN A 81 9.32 9.43 16.70
C GLN A 81 8.94 10.02 15.33
N GLY A 82 7.95 9.46 14.63
CA GLY A 82 7.59 9.87 13.27
C GLY A 82 8.70 9.62 12.23
N LEU A 83 9.62 8.70 12.53
CA LEU A 83 10.73 8.33 11.68
C LEU A 83 10.35 7.15 10.76
N THR A 84 9.46 7.43 9.82
CA THR A 84 8.87 6.42 8.92
C THR A 84 9.26 6.64 7.46
N PRO A 85 10.56 6.60 7.09
CA PRO A 85 11.01 6.88 5.71
C PRO A 85 10.47 5.89 4.66
N TRP A 86 9.88 4.77 5.08
CA TRP A 86 9.20 3.80 4.22
C TRP A 86 7.73 4.15 3.94
N ASP A 87 7.10 5.00 4.75
CA ASP A 87 5.71 5.35 4.59
C ASP A 87 5.52 6.34 3.41
N LEU A 88 4.68 5.96 2.45
CA LEU A 88 4.34 6.80 1.30
C LEU A 88 3.30 7.88 1.65
N GLY A 89 2.61 7.77 2.79
CA GLY A 89 1.50 8.62 3.20
C GLY A 89 0.23 8.45 2.37
N GLN A 90 0.21 7.48 1.45
CA GLN A 90 -0.85 7.22 0.49
C GLN A 90 -0.79 5.75 0.02
N PRO A 91 -1.87 5.22 -0.59
CA PRO A 91 -1.83 3.88 -1.18
C PRO A 91 -0.75 3.76 -2.26
N THR A 92 -0.16 2.58 -2.35
CA THR A 92 0.89 2.25 -3.31
C THR A 92 0.35 2.41 -4.74
N PRO A 93 0.99 3.20 -5.62
CA PRO A 93 0.44 3.50 -6.95
C PRO A 93 0.14 2.28 -7.83
N VAL A 94 1.00 1.26 -7.81
CA VAL A 94 0.76 0.03 -8.57
C VAL A 94 -0.43 -0.76 -8.02
N LEU A 95 -0.69 -0.69 -6.71
CA LEU A 95 -1.87 -1.31 -6.11
C LEU A 95 -3.16 -0.65 -6.61
N LEU A 96 -3.19 0.68 -6.66
CA LEU A 96 -4.33 1.41 -7.24
C LEU A 96 -4.57 1.01 -8.70
N GLN A 97 -3.51 0.84 -9.50
CA GLN A 97 -3.65 0.35 -10.87
C GLN A 97 -4.21 -1.08 -10.94
N LEU A 98 -3.81 -1.97 -10.03
CA LEU A 98 -4.34 -3.35 -9.98
C LEU A 98 -5.82 -3.37 -9.59
N LEU A 99 -6.23 -2.47 -8.71
CA LEU A 99 -7.63 -2.25 -8.32
C LEU A 99 -8.47 -1.72 -9.50
N ASP A 100 -7.98 -0.69 -10.19
CA ASP A 100 -8.66 -0.09 -11.35
C ASP A 100 -8.84 -1.09 -12.50
N LYS A 101 -7.90 -2.03 -12.67
CA LYS A 101 -7.98 -3.10 -13.66
C LYS A 101 -8.77 -4.32 -13.17
N GLU A 102 -9.27 -4.30 -11.93
CA GLU A 102 -9.99 -5.41 -11.30
C GLU A 102 -9.20 -6.74 -11.28
N THR A 103 -7.87 -6.65 -11.16
CA THR A 103 -6.97 -7.83 -11.25
C THR A 103 -6.60 -8.45 -9.90
N LEU A 104 -7.03 -7.83 -8.79
CA LEU A 104 -6.87 -8.41 -7.46
C LEU A 104 -8.00 -9.42 -7.18
N PRO A 105 -7.67 -10.62 -6.66
CA PRO A 105 -8.67 -11.57 -6.18
C PRO A 105 -9.68 -10.94 -5.21
N LYS A 106 -10.91 -11.45 -5.23
CA LYS A 106 -11.95 -11.15 -4.22
C LYS A 106 -11.73 -12.03 -2.98
N GLY A 107 -12.44 -11.75 -1.89
CA GLY A 107 -12.41 -12.54 -0.66
C GLY A 107 -11.57 -11.93 0.45
N ARG A 108 -10.91 -12.76 1.25
CA ARG A 108 -10.07 -12.33 2.39
C ARG A 108 -8.68 -11.97 1.91
N VAL A 109 -8.22 -10.78 2.27
CA VAL A 109 -6.89 -10.27 1.95
C VAL A 109 -6.07 -10.05 3.22
N LEU A 110 -4.80 -10.43 3.21
CA LEU A 110 -3.83 -10.12 4.26
C LEU A 110 -2.80 -9.13 3.75
N VAL A 111 -2.48 -8.12 4.57
CA VAL A 111 -1.33 -7.22 4.38
C VAL A 111 -0.44 -7.33 5.62
N PRO A 112 0.68 -8.07 5.56
CA PRO A 112 1.60 -8.20 6.68
C PRO A 112 2.48 -6.95 6.81
N GLY A 113 2.75 -6.51 8.04
CA GLY A 113 3.51 -5.28 8.30
C GLY A 113 2.84 -4.05 7.71
N CYS A 114 1.54 -3.87 7.95
CA CYS A 114 0.73 -2.89 7.23
C CYS A 114 1.05 -1.43 7.56
N GLY A 115 1.81 -1.15 8.63
CA GLY A 115 2.12 0.20 9.07
C GLY A 115 0.87 1.06 9.27
N ALA A 116 0.85 2.26 8.68
CA ALA A 116 -0.28 3.18 8.68
C ALA A 116 -1.51 2.70 7.86
N GLY A 117 -1.44 1.52 7.23
CA GLY A 117 -2.62 0.84 6.68
C GLY A 117 -3.16 1.41 5.38
N HIS A 118 -2.41 2.26 4.66
CA HIS A 118 -2.87 2.89 3.42
C HIS A 118 -3.36 1.87 2.37
N ASP A 119 -2.60 0.80 2.16
CA ASP A 119 -2.93 -0.27 1.21
C ASP A 119 -4.10 -1.13 1.71
N VAL A 120 -4.19 -1.37 3.02
CA VAL A 120 -5.35 -2.06 3.65
C VAL A 120 -6.64 -1.33 3.33
N ILE A 121 -6.66 -0.01 3.57
CA ILE A 121 -7.83 0.84 3.35
C ILE A 121 -8.21 0.89 1.87
N ALA A 122 -7.22 0.96 0.97
CA ALA A 122 -7.46 1.03 -0.47
C ALA A 122 -8.03 -0.28 -1.06
N ILE A 123 -7.56 -1.43 -0.57
CA ILE A 123 -8.02 -2.75 -1.06
C ILE A 123 -9.47 -3.03 -0.61
N ALA A 124 -9.83 -2.57 0.59
CA ALA A 124 -11.06 -2.92 1.27
C ALA A 124 -12.31 -2.39 0.57
N ASN A 125 -13.26 -3.29 0.31
CA ASN A 125 -14.57 -3.00 -0.26
C ASN A 125 -15.54 -4.17 0.02
N PRO A 126 -16.83 -4.10 -0.34
CA PRO A 126 -17.79 -5.17 -0.04
C PRO A 126 -17.44 -6.58 -0.56
N GLU A 127 -16.53 -6.69 -1.53
CA GLU A 127 -16.05 -7.97 -2.08
C GLU A 127 -14.65 -8.37 -1.58
N ARG A 128 -13.98 -7.51 -0.81
CA ARG A 128 -12.65 -7.74 -0.23
C ARG A 128 -12.60 -7.32 1.24
N TYR A 129 -12.53 -8.32 2.13
CA TYR A 129 -12.28 -8.10 3.55
C TYR A 129 -10.79 -8.16 3.83
N VAL A 130 -10.20 -7.08 4.36
CA VAL A 130 -8.74 -6.93 4.47
C VAL A 130 -8.29 -6.94 5.93
N VAL A 131 -7.33 -7.79 6.27
CA VAL A 131 -6.67 -7.82 7.56
C VAL A 131 -5.27 -7.22 7.40
N GLY A 132 -5.01 -6.12 8.09
CA GLY A 132 -3.66 -5.57 8.26
C GLY A 132 -3.05 -6.07 9.56
N LEU A 133 -1.91 -6.75 9.50
CA LEU A 133 -1.13 -7.10 10.70
C LEU A 133 0.00 -6.11 10.88
N GLU A 134 0.21 -5.67 12.10
CA GLU A 134 1.31 -4.77 12.46
C GLU A 134 1.71 -5.04 13.91
N LEU A 135 3.00 -4.98 14.23
CA LEU A 135 3.50 -5.23 15.57
C LEU A 135 3.53 -3.96 16.42
N SER A 136 3.65 -2.79 15.78
CA SER A 136 3.69 -1.49 16.44
C SER A 136 2.30 -0.98 16.84
N GLU A 137 2.09 -0.77 18.15
CA GLU A 137 0.90 -0.09 18.68
C GLU A 137 0.75 1.32 18.10
N ASN A 138 1.87 2.06 17.99
CA ASN A 138 1.88 3.42 17.43
C ASN A 138 1.46 3.45 15.95
N ALA A 139 1.89 2.47 15.15
CA ALA A 139 1.47 2.31 13.76
C ALA A 139 -0.03 1.99 13.64
N ILE A 140 -0.53 1.06 14.46
CA ILE A 140 -1.95 0.70 14.53
C ILE A 140 -2.81 1.90 14.91
N LYS A 141 -2.37 2.69 15.91
CA LYS A 141 -3.05 3.94 16.28
C LYS A 141 -3.12 4.89 15.09
N ARG A 142 -2.01 5.06 14.38
CA ARG A 142 -1.95 5.92 13.18
C ARG A 142 -2.87 5.42 12.07
N ALA A 143 -2.91 4.11 11.83
CA ALA A 143 -3.79 3.50 10.84
C ALA A 143 -5.26 3.74 11.16
N ARG A 144 -5.66 3.57 12.44
CA ARG A 144 -7.02 3.85 12.91
C ARG A 144 -7.42 5.33 12.78
N GLU A 145 -6.49 6.25 13.04
CA GLU A 145 -6.72 7.69 12.83
C GLU A 145 -7.01 8.00 11.36
N ILE A 146 -6.16 7.50 10.45
CA ILE A 146 -6.29 7.69 9.00
C ILE A 146 -7.60 7.07 8.49
N SER A 147 -7.96 5.89 9.01
CA SER A 147 -9.11 5.13 8.53
C SER A 147 -10.44 5.53 9.18
N SER A 148 -10.44 6.47 10.14
CA SER A 148 -11.59 6.84 10.97
C SER A 148 -12.85 7.23 10.19
N SER A 149 -12.69 7.78 8.99
CA SER A 149 -13.78 8.23 8.11
C SER A 149 -13.95 7.35 6.86
N SER A 150 -13.35 6.16 6.84
CA SER A 150 -13.42 5.28 5.67
C SER A 150 -14.86 4.79 5.43
N PRO A 151 -15.43 4.94 4.21
CA PRO A 151 -16.76 4.41 3.89
C PRO A 151 -16.80 2.88 3.96
N ASN A 152 -15.65 2.21 3.84
CA ASN A 152 -15.50 0.76 3.87
C ASN A 152 -14.96 0.26 5.22
N ALA A 153 -15.16 1.00 6.32
CA ALA A 153 -14.65 0.64 7.65
C ALA A 153 -15.07 -0.76 8.15
N LYS A 154 -16.16 -1.33 7.61
CA LYS A 154 -16.59 -2.72 7.93
C LYS A 154 -15.89 -3.80 7.10
N CYS A 155 -15.09 -3.40 6.12
CA CYS A 155 -14.43 -4.29 5.17
C CYS A 155 -12.93 -4.46 5.48
N PHE A 156 -12.44 -3.95 6.61
CA PHE A 156 -11.09 -4.20 7.05
C PHE A 156 -10.98 -4.20 8.57
N GLU A 157 -9.89 -4.76 9.07
CA GLU A 157 -9.46 -4.67 10.45
C GLU A 157 -7.94 -4.54 10.54
N PHE A 158 -7.48 -3.90 11.62
CA PHE A 158 -6.07 -3.80 11.97
C PHE A 158 -5.84 -4.58 13.26
N ILE A 159 -4.95 -5.57 13.20
CA ILE A 159 -4.64 -6.46 14.33
C ILE A 159 -3.19 -6.22 14.74
N GLU A 160 -3.01 -5.83 16.01
CA GLU A 160 -1.69 -5.72 16.63
C GLU A 160 -1.18 -7.11 17.01
N THR A 161 -0.29 -7.68 16.19
CA THR A 161 0.22 -9.04 16.40
C THR A 161 1.48 -9.30 15.59
N ASP A 162 2.23 -10.32 15.99
CA ASP A 162 3.38 -10.80 15.25
C ASP A 162 2.94 -11.77 14.13
N PHE A 163 3.26 -11.40 12.89
CA PHE A 163 3.00 -12.20 11.70
C PHE A 163 3.49 -13.65 11.83
N PHE A 164 4.66 -13.89 12.44
CA PHE A 164 5.28 -15.22 12.51
C PHE A 164 4.62 -16.17 13.51
N THR A 165 3.84 -15.64 14.45
CA THR A 165 3.18 -16.43 15.51
C THR A 165 1.66 -16.39 15.42
N TRP A 166 1.10 -15.46 14.64
CA TRP A 166 -0.34 -15.33 14.47
C TRP A 166 -0.94 -16.53 13.72
N ARG A 167 -2.08 -17.04 14.21
CA ARG A 167 -2.80 -18.18 13.64
C ARG A 167 -4.31 -17.88 13.60
N PRO A 168 -4.84 -17.39 12.47
CA PRO A 168 -6.27 -17.18 12.32
C PRO A 168 -7.01 -18.49 12.10
N THR A 169 -8.33 -18.48 12.34
CA THR A 169 -9.21 -19.61 12.02
C THR A 169 -9.54 -19.69 10.53
N GLU A 170 -9.48 -18.56 9.81
CA GLU A 170 -9.77 -18.47 8.38
C GLU A 170 -8.53 -18.01 7.61
N LEU A 171 -8.24 -18.72 6.52
CA LEU A 171 -7.13 -18.43 5.61
C LEU A 171 -7.50 -17.36 4.58
N PHE A 172 -6.50 -16.90 3.82
CA PHE A 172 -6.60 -15.78 2.90
C PHE A 172 -6.65 -16.20 1.43
N ASP A 173 -7.49 -15.52 0.65
CA ASP A 173 -7.55 -15.65 -0.81
C ASP A 173 -6.40 -14.88 -1.47
N LEU A 174 -5.94 -13.80 -0.83
CA LEU A 174 -4.82 -12.97 -1.27
C LEU A 174 -3.91 -12.58 -0.09
N ILE A 175 -2.60 -12.66 -0.26
CA ILE A 175 -1.63 -11.94 0.57
C ILE A 175 -0.93 -10.90 -0.31
N PHE A 176 -0.88 -9.65 0.13
CA PHE A 176 -0.16 -8.56 -0.54
C PHE A 176 1.00 -8.08 0.35
N ASP A 177 2.23 -8.45 -0.02
CA ASP A 177 3.45 -8.09 0.70
C ASP A 177 4.16 -6.94 -0.02
N TYR A 178 4.31 -5.81 0.69
CA TYR A 178 5.16 -4.71 0.24
C TYR A 178 5.88 -4.08 1.43
N THR A 179 7.20 -3.92 1.28
CA THR A 179 8.10 -3.39 2.32
C THR A 179 8.16 -4.21 3.62
N PHE A 180 7.53 -5.39 3.69
CA PHE A 180 7.61 -6.28 4.85
C PHE A 180 8.74 -7.31 4.70
N PHE A 181 8.81 -8.05 3.59
CA PHE A 181 9.88 -9.04 3.36
C PHE A 181 11.30 -8.46 3.41
N CYS A 182 11.48 -7.21 2.98
CA CYS A 182 12.78 -6.54 3.08
C CYS A 182 13.07 -5.92 4.44
N ALA A 183 12.05 -5.77 5.30
CA ALA A 183 12.21 -5.23 6.65
C ALA A 183 12.66 -6.30 7.65
N ILE A 184 12.30 -7.57 7.41
CA ILE A 184 12.69 -8.67 8.28
C ILE A 184 14.17 -9.04 8.10
N GLU A 185 14.79 -9.48 9.20
CA GLU A 185 16.14 -10.04 9.19
C GLU A 185 16.27 -11.16 8.15
N PRO A 186 17.35 -11.23 7.35
CA PRO A 186 17.49 -12.24 6.29
C PRO A 186 17.29 -13.69 6.78
N ARG A 187 17.73 -14.00 8.01
CA ARG A 187 17.53 -15.32 8.63
C ARG A 187 16.06 -15.72 8.86
N MET A 188 15.14 -14.76 8.84
CA MET A 188 13.69 -14.97 9.03
C MET A 188 12.96 -15.27 7.72
N ARG A 189 13.60 -15.11 6.55
CA ARG A 189 12.94 -15.24 5.24
C ARG A 189 12.38 -16.64 4.98
N ALA A 190 13.04 -17.69 5.47
CA ALA A 190 12.51 -19.06 5.42
C ALA A 190 11.22 -19.20 6.24
N SER A 191 11.21 -18.64 7.46
CA SER A 191 10.02 -18.59 8.31
C SER A 191 8.89 -17.76 7.68
N TRP A 192 9.23 -16.68 6.95
CA TRP A 192 8.26 -15.93 6.16
C TRP A 192 7.63 -16.81 5.09
N GLY A 193 8.42 -17.56 4.33
CA GLY A 193 7.90 -18.49 3.30
C GLY A 193 6.95 -19.53 3.88
N THR A 194 7.31 -20.11 5.04
CA THR A 194 6.44 -21.02 5.80
C THR A 194 5.13 -20.33 6.21
N GLN A 195 5.21 -19.12 6.75
CA GLN A 195 4.03 -18.43 7.23
C GLN A 195 3.07 -18.03 6.10
N ILE A 196 3.61 -17.59 4.96
CA ILE A 196 2.84 -17.34 3.74
C ILE A 196 2.10 -18.61 3.29
N HIS A 197 2.79 -19.76 3.28
CA HIS A 197 2.16 -21.04 2.96
C HIS A 197 1.01 -21.37 3.91
N GLU A 198 1.20 -21.23 5.22
CA GLU A 198 0.22 -21.54 6.25
C GLU A 198 -1.01 -20.61 6.22
N LEU A 199 -0.82 -19.32 5.91
CA LEU A 199 -1.90 -18.32 5.96
C LEU A 199 -2.72 -18.26 4.66
N LEU A 200 -2.16 -18.69 3.53
CA LEU A 200 -2.85 -18.64 2.24
C LEU A 200 -3.72 -19.88 2.02
N LYS A 201 -4.93 -19.71 1.47
CA LYS A 201 -5.79 -20.82 1.01
C LYS A 201 -5.15 -21.60 -0.13
N PRO A 202 -5.41 -22.92 -0.30
CA PRO A 202 -4.77 -23.74 -1.33
C PRO A 202 -4.73 -23.13 -2.74
N ASP A 203 -5.81 -22.46 -3.15
CA ASP A 203 -6.00 -21.78 -4.44
C ASP A 203 -5.72 -20.26 -4.42
N GLY A 204 -5.34 -19.73 -3.26
CA GLY A 204 -5.03 -18.33 -3.04
C GLY A 204 -3.78 -17.86 -3.78
N GLU A 205 -3.60 -16.54 -3.79
CA GLU A 205 -2.52 -15.87 -4.51
C GLU A 205 -1.67 -15.03 -3.55
N LEU A 206 -0.36 -15.07 -3.75
CA LEU A 206 0.56 -14.12 -3.14
C LEU A 206 0.94 -13.08 -4.19
N ILE A 207 0.86 -11.81 -3.84
CA ILE A 207 1.41 -10.71 -4.63
C ILE A 207 2.52 -10.06 -3.81
N THR A 208 3.71 -9.97 -4.37
CA THR A 208 4.87 -9.31 -3.76
C THR A 208 5.27 -8.11 -4.59
N LEU A 209 5.45 -6.96 -3.95
CA LEU A 209 6.20 -5.86 -4.54
C LEU A 209 7.63 -5.93 -4.01
N MET A 210 8.46 -6.64 -4.76
CA MET A 210 9.82 -7.00 -4.40
C MET A 210 10.68 -5.75 -4.44
N PHE A 211 11.09 -5.26 -3.27
CA PHE A 211 11.83 -4.01 -3.08
C PHE A 211 12.73 -4.15 -1.85
N PRO A 212 13.93 -3.54 -1.81
CA PRO A 212 14.67 -2.94 -2.91
C PRO A 212 15.48 -3.98 -3.70
N THR A 213 15.49 -3.86 -5.03
CA THR A 213 16.25 -4.74 -5.95
C THR A 213 17.54 -4.14 -6.49
N ASP A 214 18.15 -3.22 -5.75
CA ASP A 214 19.46 -2.64 -6.08
C ASP A 214 20.60 -3.29 -5.29
N ASP A 215 21.83 -2.92 -5.60
CA ASP A 215 23.04 -3.54 -5.03
C ASP A 215 23.43 -3.00 -3.63
N ARG A 216 22.49 -2.40 -2.89
CA ARG A 216 22.79 -1.84 -1.56
C ARG A 216 23.28 -2.89 -0.56
N ASP A 217 23.99 -2.43 0.46
CA ASP A 217 24.41 -3.24 1.61
C ASP A 217 23.72 -2.77 2.89
N GLY A 218 23.62 -3.68 3.86
CA GLY A 218 22.92 -3.47 5.12
C GLY A 218 21.40 -3.47 4.98
N GLY A 219 20.73 -3.01 6.02
CA GLY A 219 19.28 -2.94 6.12
C GLY A 219 18.85 -2.70 7.57
N PRO A 220 17.53 -2.62 7.81
CA PRO A 220 16.46 -2.61 6.80
C PRO A 220 16.37 -1.26 6.05
N PRO A 221 15.72 -1.23 4.87
CA PRO A 221 15.33 -2.41 4.10
C PRO A 221 16.57 -3.12 3.52
N TYR A 222 16.65 -4.44 3.71
CA TYR A 222 17.71 -5.29 3.13
C TYR A 222 17.46 -5.47 1.63
N LYS A 223 18.52 -5.56 0.82
CA LYS A 223 18.37 -5.90 -0.59
C LYS A 223 17.70 -7.26 -0.78
N VAL A 224 16.92 -7.36 -1.85
CA VAL A 224 16.21 -8.56 -2.27
C VAL A 224 16.30 -8.71 -3.78
N SER A 225 16.15 -9.94 -4.25
CA SER A 225 16.10 -10.31 -5.65
C SER A 225 14.95 -11.27 -5.87
N VAL A 226 14.58 -11.51 -7.12
CA VAL A 226 13.61 -12.57 -7.46
C VAL A 226 14.04 -13.92 -6.86
N ALA A 227 15.34 -14.23 -6.90
CA ALA A 227 15.88 -15.47 -6.38
C ALA A 227 15.66 -15.63 -4.86
N ASP A 228 15.73 -14.53 -4.08
CA ASP A 228 15.45 -14.58 -2.63
C ASP A 228 14.00 -15.01 -2.33
N TYR A 229 13.04 -14.57 -3.16
CA TYR A 229 11.65 -14.99 -3.03
C TYR A 229 11.46 -16.44 -3.51
N GLU A 230 12.05 -16.79 -4.64
CA GLU A 230 12.01 -18.16 -5.18
C GLU A 230 12.58 -19.18 -4.17
N GLU A 231 13.70 -18.88 -3.53
CA GLU A 231 14.36 -19.74 -2.55
C GLU A 231 13.41 -20.16 -1.41
N VAL A 232 12.59 -19.23 -0.92
CA VAL A 232 11.70 -19.48 0.23
C VAL A 232 10.29 -19.90 -0.17
N LEU A 233 9.87 -19.64 -1.41
CA LEU A 233 8.54 -19.97 -1.92
C LEU A 233 8.49 -21.32 -2.64
N HIS A 234 9.53 -21.68 -3.40
CA HIS A 234 9.59 -22.93 -4.16
C HIS A 234 9.46 -24.20 -3.29
N PRO A 235 10.07 -24.29 -2.09
CA PRO A 235 9.89 -25.47 -1.22
C PRO A 235 8.43 -25.74 -0.85
N TRP A 236 7.58 -24.71 -0.87
CA TRP A 236 6.15 -24.79 -0.57
C TRP A 236 5.26 -24.94 -1.82
N GLY A 237 5.87 -25.18 -2.98
CA GLY A 237 5.18 -25.43 -4.25
C GLY A 237 4.63 -24.18 -4.94
N PHE A 238 4.97 -22.99 -4.45
CA PHE A 238 4.66 -21.75 -5.16
C PHE A 238 5.50 -21.63 -6.44
N LYS A 239 4.90 -21.07 -7.49
CA LYS A 239 5.60 -20.63 -8.69
C LYS A 239 5.14 -19.24 -9.06
N ALA A 240 6.05 -18.43 -9.59
CA ALA A 240 5.69 -17.15 -10.17
C ALA A 240 4.79 -17.36 -11.40
N THR A 241 3.60 -16.74 -11.40
CA THR A 241 2.74 -16.64 -12.59
C THR A 241 3.13 -15.45 -13.47
N SER A 242 3.71 -14.42 -12.86
CA SER A 242 4.29 -13.27 -13.55
C SER A 242 5.30 -12.55 -12.66
N ILE A 243 6.34 -12.00 -13.28
CA ILE A 243 7.26 -11.03 -12.67
C ILE A 243 7.40 -9.87 -13.65
N LEU A 244 7.00 -8.68 -13.22
CA LEU A 244 6.98 -7.48 -14.05
C LEU A 244 7.74 -6.34 -13.36
N ASP A 245 8.36 -5.47 -14.15
CA ASP A 245 8.89 -4.21 -13.63
C ASP A 245 7.74 -3.29 -13.18
N ASN A 246 7.95 -2.56 -12.09
CA ASN A 246 6.96 -1.57 -11.63
C ASN A 246 7.25 -0.18 -12.23
N GLU A 247 6.62 0.11 -13.37
CA GLU A 247 6.70 1.42 -14.02
C GLU A 247 6.04 2.56 -13.21
N LEU A 248 5.23 2.23 -12.18
CA LEU A 248 4.57 3.19 -11.30
C LEU A 248 5.32 3.43 -9.99
N ALA A 249 6.53 2.88 -9.87
CA ALA A 249 7.40 3.11 -8.73
C ALA A 249 7.67 4.61 -8.51
N VAL A 250 7.71 5.03 -7.26
CA VAL A 250 7.88 6.45 -6.88
C VAL A 250 9.22 6.73 -6.25
N GLY A 251 9.74 7.95 -6.44
CA GLY A 251 10.98 8.40 -5.82
C GLY A 251 12.15 7.44 -6.05
N ARG A 252 12.82 7.03 -4.96
CA ARG A 252 13.97 6.11 -4.98
C ARG A 252 13.62 4.65 -5.25
N ARG A 253 12.33 4.32 -5.39
CA ARG A 253 11.88 2.97 -5.74
C ARG A 253 11.88 2.72 -7.24
N LYS A 254 11.95 3.77 -8.06
CA LYS A 254 12.02 3.67 -9.53
C LYS A 254 13.18 2.80 -9.98
N GLY A 255 12.86 1.74 -10.72
CA GLY A 255 13.84 0.76 -11.20
C GLY A 255 14.40 -0.17 -10.12
N CYS A 256 13.95 -0.04 -8.87
CA CYS A 256 14.39 -0.85 -7.73
C CYS A 256 13.27 -1.72 -7.16
N GLU A 257 12.17 -1.91 -7.89
CA GLU A 257 11.11 -2.83 -7.47
C GLU A 257 10.43 -3.56 -8.63
N LYS A 258 10.04 -4.80 -8.36
CA LYS A 258 9.35 -5.70 -9.31
C LYS A 258 8.07 -6.25 -8.69
N LEU A 259 7.00 -6.32 -9.47
CA LEU A 259 5.73 -6.92 -9.08
C LEU A 259 5.74 -8.42 -9.41
N GLY A 260 5.74 -9.27 -8.39
CA GLY A 260 5.62 -10.72 -8.49
C GLY A 260 4.21 -11.18 -8.14
N ARG A 261 3.67 -12.12 -8.91
CA ARG A 261 2.44 -12.87 -8.57
C ARG A 261 2.78 -14.35 -8.47
N TRP A 262 2.30 -15.01 -7.44
CA TRP A 262 2.69 -16.38 -7.09
C TRP A 262 1.46 -17.22 -6.75
N LYS A 263 1.41 -18.44 -7.29
CA LYS A 263 0.38 -19.43 -6.95
C LYS A 263 1.01 -20.78 -6.67
N ARG A 264 0.38 -21.58 -5.81
CA ARG A 264 0.77 -22.98 -5.63
C ARG A 264 0.40 -23.79 -6.86
N CYS A 265 1.35 -24.59 -7.34
CA CYS A 265 1.03 -25.67 -8.26
C CYS A 265 0.39 -26.80 -7.46
N LEU A 266 -0.93 -26.98 -7.61
CA LEU A 266 -1.61 -28.15 -7.09
C LEU A 266 -1.12 -29.36 -7.90
N ASN A 267 -0.29 -30.20 -7.30
CA ASN A 267 -0.01 -31.51 -7.86
C ASN A 267 -1.29 -32.34 -7.72
N HIS A 268 -1.97 -32.63 -8.84
CA HIS A 268 -3.16 -33.49 -8.91
C HIS A 268 -2.91 -34.96 -8.52
N SER A 269 -1.81 -35.28 -7.84
CA SER A 269 -1.34 -36.65 -7.61
C SER A 269 -1.46 -37.13 -6.15
N GLN A 270 -2.40 -36.59 -5.39
CA GLN A 270 -2.84 -37.16 -4.10
C GLN A 270 -4.35 -36.89 -3.90
N LEU A 271 -5.17 -37.56 -4.72
CA LEU A 271 -6.58 -37.88 -4.42
C LEU A 271 -6.77 -39.37 -4.66
#